data_AF-A0A086MIJ5-F1
#
_entry.id   AF-A0A086MIJ5-F1
#
_cell.length_a   1.000
_cell.length_b   1.000
_cell.length_c   1.000
_cell.angle_alpha   90.00
_cell.angle_beta   90.00
_cell.angle_gamma   90.00
#
_symmetry.space_group_name_H-M   'P 1'
#
loop_
_entity.id
_entity.type
_entity.pdbx_description
1 polymer ?
#
loop_
_entity_poly.entity_id
_entity_poly.type
_entity_poly.pdbx_seq_one_letter_code
_entity_poly.pdbx_strand_id
1 'polypeptide(L)'
;MARLEFGPSVDQLRDLAEQAIDRHFDPVRQRMALYTRKVARAEQHLGGKPSAMLNREAQRRHIKADDIARQIIALAEADEAQEDQRTALKLKVRKALTAEKIRKLLAENGITLGR
;
A
#
# COMPACT_ATOMS: atom_id res chain seq x y z
N MET A 1 24.94 -3.68 40.67
CA MET A 1 24.76 -4.49 39.45
C MET A 1 24.00 -3.64 38.43
N ALA A 2 24.68 -3.08 37.44
CA ALA A 2 24.02 -2.31 36.38
C ALA A 2 23.30 -3.28 35.44
N ARG A 3 21.97 -3.19 35.35
CA ARG A 3 21.21 -3.84 34.28
C ARG A 3 21.62 -3.17 32.97
N LEU A 4 22.44 -3.85 32.17
CA LEU A 4 22.60 -3.49 30.76
C LEU A 4 21.25 -3.79 30.11
N GLU A 5 20.40 -2.77 29.97
CA GLU A 5 19.26 -2.82 29.05
C GLU A 5 19.83 -2.88 27.63
N PHE A 6 20.23 -4.07 27.19
CA PHE A 6 20.55 -4.32 25.79
C PHE A 6 19.25 -4.11 25.01
N GLY A 7 19.23 -3.05 24.19
CA GLY A 7 18.16 -2.83 23.24
C GLY A 7 17.96 -4.03 22.31
N PRO A 8 16.87 -4.05 21.53
CA PRO A 8 16.56 -5.19 20.66
C PRO A 8 17.73 -5.51 19.73
N SER A 9 17.98 -6.79 19.51
CA SER A 9 18.96 -7.24 18.53
C SER A 9 18.60 -6.71 17.13
N VAL A 10 19.57 -6.67 16.22
CA VAL A 10 19.31 -6.23 14.83
C VAL A 10 18.22 -7.08 14.19
N ASP A 11 18.17 -8.38 14.47
CA ASP A 11 17.14 -9.29 13.95
C ASP A 11 15.77 -8.97 14.55
N GLN A 12 15.67 -8.77 15.87
CA GLN A 12 14.42 -8.33 16.51
C GLN A 12 13.93 -6.99 15.97
N LEU A 13 14.85 -6.07 15.67
CA LEU A 13 14.52 -4.78 15.09
C LEU A 13 14.02 -4.91 13.64
N ARG A 14 14.54 -5.86 12.86
CA ARG A 14 14.01 -6.16 11.52
C ARG A 14 12.59 -6.68 11.60
N ASP A 15 12.30 -7.60 12.52
CA ASP A 15 10.96 -8.15 12.69
C ASP A 15 9.95 -7.06 13.08
N LEU A 16 10.31 -6.22 14.06
CA LEU A 16 9.49 -5.07 14.46
C LEU A 16 9.29 -4.07 13.31
N ALA A 17 10.34 -3.82 12.52
CA ALA A 17 10.27 -2.96 11.35
C ALA A 17 9.34 -3.52 10.26
N GLU A 18 9.42 -4.83 9.97
CA GLU A 18 8.52 -5.47 9.03
C GLU A 18 7.06 -5.38 9.46
N GLN A 19 6.77 -5.59 10.76
CA GLN A 19 5.42 -5.44 11.30
C GLN A 19 4.93 -3.98 11.25
N ALA A 20 5.81 -3.00 11.48
CA ALA A 20 5.47 -1.58 11.39
C ALA A 20 5.17 -1.17 9.94
N ILE A 21 5.96 -1.68 8.98
CA ILE A 21 5.69 -1.53 7.55
C ILE A 21 4.34 -2.16 7.23
N ASP A 22 4.08 -3.39 7.67
CA ASP A 22 2.82 -4.06 7.35
C ASP A 22 1.59 -3.27 7.85
N ARG A 23 1.67 -2.71 9.06
CA ARG A 23 0.63 -1.83 9.63
C ARG A 23 0.46 -0.52 8.87
N HIS A 24 1.56 0.12 8.46
CA HIS A 24 1.51 1.37 7.71
C HIS A 24 0.77 1.23 6.38
N PHE A 25 0.95 0.10 5.70
CA PHE A 25 0.34 -0.20 4.40
C PHE A 25 -0.98 -1.01 4.49
N ASP A 26 -1.48 -1.32 5.68
CA ASP A 26 -2.73 -2.09 5.84
C ASP A 26 -3.95 -1.44 5.15
N PRO A 27 -4.16 -0.11 5.24
CA PRO A 27 -5.26 0.54 4.53
C PRO A 27 -5.19 0.36 3.00
N VAL A 28 -4.00 0.28 2.42
CA VAL A 28 -3.80 0.05 0.98
C VAL A 28 -4.30 -1.35 0.60
N ARG A 29 -3.90 -2.38 1.36
CA ARG A 29 -4.33 -3.77 1.13
C ARG A 29 -5.84 -3.93 1.21
N GLN A 30 -6.47 -3.31 2.19
CA GLN A 30 -7.94 -3.33 2.33
C GLN A 30 -8.63 -2.66 1.13
N ARG A 31 -8.10 -1.53 0.64
CA ARG A 31 -8.62 -0.85 -0.55
C ARG A 31 -8.45 -1.70 -1.81
N MET A 32 -7.26 -2.26 -2.06
CA MET A 32 -7.01 -3.11 -3.24
C MET A 32 -8.01 -4.27 -3.34
N ALA A 33 -8.32 -4.94 -2.23
CA ALA A 33 -9.30 -6.02 -2.18
C ALA A 33 -10.73 -5.58 -2.57
N LEU A 34 -11.10 -4.32 -2.30
CA LEU A 34 -12.40 -3.76 -2.65
C LEU A 34 -12.48 -3.33 -4.13
N TYR A 35 -11.35 -2.99 -4.75
CA TYR A 35 -11.31 -2.46 -6.10
C TYR A 35 -11.13 -3.52 -7.19
N THR A 36 -10.67 -4.74 -6.90
CA THR A 36 -10.39 -5.77 -7.94
C THR A 36 -11.57 -6.02 -8.88
N ARG A 37 -12.80 -6.16 -8.35
CA ARG A 37 -14.00 -6.36 -9.17
C ARG A 37 -14.45 -5.09 -9.90
N LYS A 38 -14.11 -3.91 -9.39
CA LYS A 38 -14.43 -2.61 -10.01
C LYS A 38 -13.47 -2.31 -11.17
N VAL A 39 -12.19 -2.63 -11.02
CA VAL A 39 -11.15 -2.49 -12.06
C VAL A 39 -11.50 -3.33 -13.27
N ALA A 40 -11.77 -4.63 -13.10
CA ALA A 40 -12.15 -5.49 -14.23
C ALA A 40 -13.38 -4.98 -15.00
N ARG A 41 -14.35 -4.39 -14.30
CA ARG A 41 -15.53 -3.77 -14.92
C ARG A 41 -15.22 -2.45 -15.61
N ALA A 42 -14.29 -1.67 -15.07
CA ALA A 42 -13.80 -0.44 -15.69
C ALA A 42 -13.02 -0.73 -16.98
N GLU A 43 -12.13 -1.73 -16.96
CA GLU A 43 -11.39 -2.19 -18.14
C GLU A 43 -12.34 -2.71 -19.23
N GLN A 44 -13.33 -3.53 -18.87
CA GLN A 44 -14.35 -3.99 -19.80
C GLN A 44 -15.13 -2.82 -20.44
N HIS A 45 -15.46 -1.79 -19.66
CA HIS A 45 -16.14 -0.60 -20.15
C HIS A 45 -15.31 0.12 -21.20
N LEU A 46 -14.05 0.40 -20.88
CA LEU A 46 -13.12 1.06 -21.79
C LEU A 46 -12.79 0.20 -23.02
N GLY A 47 -12.86 -1.12 -22.89
CA GLY A 47 -12.77 -2.09 -24.00
C GLY A 47 -14.03 -2.17 -24.88
N GLY A 48 -15.00 -1.26 -24.70
CA GLY A 48 -16.19 -1.16 -25.53
C GLY A 48 -17.37 -2.02 -25.08
N LYS A 49 -17.34 -2.59 -23.86
CA LYS A 49 -18.47 -3.31 -23.26
C LYS A 49 -19.14 -2.45 -22.20
N PRO A 50 -20.26 -1.77 -22.51
CA PRO A 50 -20.90 -0.86 -21.57
C PRO A 50 -21.25 -1.51 -20.23
N SER A 51 -21.04 -0.78 -19.14
CA SER A 51 -21.27 -1.24 -17.77
C SER A 51 -22.41 -0.43 -17.21
N ALA A 52 -23.56 -1.09 -16.98
CA ALA A 52 -24.75 -0.43 -16.45
C ALA A 52 -24.48 0.24 -15.08
N MET A 53 -23.57 -0.34 -14.28
CA MET A 53 -23.13 0.24 -13.01
C MET A 53 -22.43 1.59 -13.24
N LEU A 54 -21.45 1.64 -14.15
CA LEU A 54 -20.68 2.86 -14.42
C LEU A 54 -21.55 3.92 -15.08
N ASN A 55 -22.43 3.53 -16.00
CA ASN A 55 -23.39 4.44 -16.63
C ASN A 55 -24.35 5.06 -15.61
N ARG A 56 -24.85 4.27 -14.65
CA ARG A 56 -25.71 4.78 -13.57
C ARG A 56 -24.95 5.75 -12.66
N GLU A 57 -23.69 5.45 -12.36
CA GLU A 57 -22.86 6.34 -11.53
C GLU A 57 -22.51 7.64 -12.27
N ALA A 58 -22.21 7.55 -13.56
CA ALA A 58 -21.99 8.68 -14.46
C ALA A 58 -23.19 9.62 -14.50
N GLN A 59 -24.40 9.06 -14.64
CA GLN A 59 -25.65 9.83 -14.58
C GLN A 59 -25.82 10.56 -13.24
N ARG A 60 -25.55 9.89 -12.11
CA ARG A 60 -25.67 10.49 -10.77
C ARG A 60 -24.66 11.61 -10.53
N ARG A 61 -23.45 11.48 -11.08
CA ARG A 61 -22.35 12.43 -10.90
C ARG A 61 -22.26 13.47 -12.01
N HIS A 62 -23.13 13.39 -13.03
CA HIS A 62 -23.09 14.24 -14.22
C HIS A 62 -21.71 14.27 -14.93
N ILE A 63 -21.04 13.12 -14.99
CA ILE A 63 -19.74 12.92 -15.66
C ILE A 63 -19.82 11.75 -16.64
N LYS A 64 -18.80 11.55 -17.49
CA LYS A 64 -18.80 10.41 -18.43
C LYS A 64 -18.43 9.11 -17.70
N ALA A 65 -19.03 8.00 -18.13
CA ALA A 65 -18.72 6.67 -17.58
C ALA A 65 -17.27 6.27 -17.82
N ASP A 66 -16.68 6.68 -18.95
CA ASP A 66 -15.26 6.50 -19.26
C ASP A 66 -14.35 7.22 -18.24
N ASP A 67 -14.73 8.42 -17.80
CA ASP A 67 -13.93 9.17 -16.81
C ASP A 67 -13.96 8.45 -15.45
N ILE A 68 -15.11 7.89 -15.07
CA ILE A 68 -15.22 7.06 -13.86
C ILE A 68 -14.37 5.79 -14.00
N ALA A 69 -14.43 5.12 -15.16
CA ALA A 69 -13.64 3.92 -15.41
C ALA A 69 -12.13 4.21 -15.29
N ARG A 70 -11.66 5.30 -15.89
CA ARG A 70 -10.27 5.75 -15.80
C ARG A 70 -9.87 6.09 -14.36
N GLN A 71 -10.73 6.76 -13.61
CA GLN A 71 -10.48 7.08 -12.19
C GLN A 71 -10.35 5.80 -11.34
N ILE A 72 -11.18 4.79 -11.58
CA ILE A 72 -11.10 3.50 -10.87
C ILE A 72 -9.77 2.81 -11.15
N ILE A 73 -9.34 2.77 -12.42
CA ILE A 73 -8.06 2.15 -12.81
C ILE A 73 -6.89 2.92 -12.20
N ALA A 74 -6.87 4.25 -12.33
CA ALA A 74 -5.79 5.08 -11.78
C ALA A 74 -5.66 4.96 -10.25
N LEU A 75 -6.78 4.85 -9.52
CA LEU A 75 -6.76 4.60 -8.08
C LEU A 75 -6.17 3.23 -7.75
N ALA A 76 -6.50 2.21 -8.54
CA ALA A 76 -5.96 0.87 -8.35
C ALA A 76 -4.46 0.79 -8.65
N GLU A 77 -3.99 1.44 -9.73
CA GLU A 77 -2.56 1.54 -10.06
C GLU A 77 -1.78 2.27 -8.95
N ALA A 78 -2.35 3.33 -8.38
CA ALA A 78 -1.73 4.05 -7.26
C ALA A 78 -1.61 3.17 -6.00
N ASP A 79 -2.65 2.39 -5.68
CA ASP A 79 -2.62 1.44 -4.56
C ASP A 79 -1.65 0.28 -4.84
N GLU A 80 -1.55 -0.23 -6.07
CA GLU A 80 -0.57 -1.25 -6.47
C GLU A 80 0.87 -0.75 -6.32
N ALA A 81 1.16 0.48 -6.76
CA ALA A 81 2.47 1.10 -6.57
C ALA A 81 2.87 1.24 -5.08
N GLN A 82 1.90 1.46 -4.19
CA GLN A 82 2.12 1.50 -2.75
C GLN A 82 2.41 0.10 -2.18
N GLU A 83 1.74 -0.94 -2.67
CA GLU A 83 2.01 -2.34 -2.29
C GLU A 83 3.40 -2.80 -2.76
N ASP A 84 3.83 -2.36 -3.95
CA ASP A 84 5.19 -2.55 -4.44
C ASP A 84 6.21 -1.82 -3.56
N GLN A 85 5.94 -0.56 -3.19
CA GLN A 85 6.78 0.19 -2.25
C GLN A 85 6.92 -0.54 -0.91
N ARG A 86 5.84 -1.10 -0.37
CA ARG A 86 5.86 -1.91 0.86
C ARG A 86 6.82 -3.08 0.69
N THR A 87 6.67 -3.85 -0.39
CA THR A 87 7.47 -5.06 -0.65
C THR A 87 8.95 -4.72 -0.83
N ALA A 88 9.25 -3.65 -1.58
CA ALA A 88 10.61 -3.14 -1.75
C ALA A 88 11.22 -2.69 -0.41
N LEU A 89 10.45 -2.01 0.43
CA LEU A 89 10.91 -1.55 1.74
C LEU A 89 11.19 -2.71 2.70
N LYS A 90 10.32 -3.73 2.75
CA LYS A 90 10.58 -4.96 3.52
C LYS A 90 11.89 -5.63 3.08
N LEU A 91 12.14 -5.72 1.76
CA LEU A 91 13.39 -6.27 1.25
C LEU A 91 14.61 -5.45 1.66
N LYS A 92 14.51 -4.11 1.67
CA LYS A 92 15.59 -3.23 2.15
C LYS A 92 15.88 -3.43 3.64
N VAL A 93 14.83 -3.58 4.46
CA VAL A 93 14.96 -3.85 5.91
C VAL A 93 15.62 -5.21 6.15
N ARG A 94 15.22 -6.27 5.45
CA ARG A 94 15.85 -7.60 5.55
C ARG A 94 17.34 -7.57 5.25
N LYS A 95 17.74 -6.77 4.26
CA LYS A 95 19.14 -6.61 3.85
C LYS A 95 19.94 -5.62 4.71
N ALA A 96 19.31 -4.93 5.66
CA ALA A 96 19.99 -3.93 6.49
C ALA A 96 20.79 -4.61 7.62
N LEU A 97 22.11 -4.39 7.67
CA LEU A 97 23.00 -5.05 8.63
C LEU A 97 23.09 -4.34 9.99
N THR A 98 22.57 -3.11 10.10
CA THR A 98 22.69 -2.29 11.31
C THR A 98 21.34 -1.71 11.73
N ALA A 99 21.18 -1.50 13.03
CA ALA A 99 19.98 -0.89 13.58
C ALA A 99 19.75 0.55 13.08
N GLU A 100 20.83 1.32 12.90
CA GLU A 100 20.79 2.67 12.35
C GLU A 100 20.22 2.69 10.92
N LYS A 101 20.65 1.75 10.07
CA LYS A 101 20.15 1.65 8.70
C LYS A 101 18.66 1.30 8.66
N ILE A 102 18.19 0.42 9.55
CA ILE A 102 16.77 0.09 9.68
C ILE A 102 15.98 1.33 10.10
N ARG A 103 16.42 2.04 11.14
CA ARG A 103 15.74 3.26 11.62
C ARG A 103 15.70 4.35 10.55
N LYS A 104 16.79 4.54 9.80
CA LYS A 104 16.84 5.49 8.67
C LYS A 104 15.84 5.14 7.58
N LEU A 105 15.78 3.87 7.16
CA LEU A 105 14.82 3.39 6.16
C LEU A 105 13.37 3.63 6.59
N LEU A 106 13.05 3.41 7.87
CA LEU A 106 11.71 3.66 8.40
C LEU A 106 11.39 5.16 8.46
N ALA A 107 12.32 5.99 8.94
CA ALA A 107 12.14 7.43 9.03
C ALA A 107 11.95 8.09 7.65
N GLU A 108 12.72 7.67 6.64
CA GLU A 108 12.58 8.14 5.25
C GLU A 108 11.21 7.82 4.64
N ASN A 109 10.50 6.81 5.16
CA ASN A 109 9.16 6.42 4.73
C ASN A 109 8.07 6.84 5.73
N GLY A 110 8.40 7.67 6.74
CA GLY A 110 7.42 8.15 7.73
C GLY A 110 6.87 7.06 8.65
N ILE A 111 7.58 5.94 8.82
CA ILE A 111 7.15 4.80 9.64
C ILE A 111 7.77 4.91 11.02
N THR A 112 6.94 5.05 12.05
CA THR A 112 7.37 4.99 13.45
C THR A 112 7.31 3.57 13.98
N LEU A 113 8.40 3.10 14.60
CA LEU A 113 8.36 1.92 15.44
C LEU A 113 7.55 2.27 16.70
N GLY A 114 6.44 1.55 16.91
CA GLY A 114 5.72 1.62 18.19
C GLY A 114 6.69 1.28 19.33
N ARG A 115 6.53 1.97 20.46
CA ARG A 115 7.31 1.69 21.68
C ARG A 115 7.11 0.26 22.15
#